data_AF-A0A9D7WB80-F1
#
_entry.id   AF-A0A9D7WB80-F1
#
_cell.length_a   1.000
_cell.length_b   1.000
_cell.length_c   1.000
_cell.angle_alpha   90.00
_cell.angle_beta   90.00
_cell.angle_gamma   90.00
#
_symmetry.space_group_name_H-M   'P 1'
#
loop_
_entity.id
_entity.type
_entity.pdbx_description
1 polymer ?
#
loop_
_entity_poly.entity_id
_entity_poly.type
_entity_poly.pdbx_seq_one_letter_code
_entity_poly.pdbx_strand_id
1 'polypeptide(L)'
;MILCLLVPYGVGRSEGVARPNIVFLFADDQRADTIAAHGNNRIQTPNLDRLTRQGVSCRQNYCAGSYSGAVCVASRSMLMTGRHWMRIDDRRNWNGLQLLPEVLGDNGYTTHAVGK
;
A
#
# COMPACT_ATOMS: atom_id res chain seq x y z
N MET A 1 3.83 5.58 -1.52
CA MET A 1 2.52 6.02 -1.03
C MET A 1 1.66 4.78 -0.78
N ILE A 2 1.35 4.49 0.48
CA ILE A 2 0.35 3.47 0.82
C ILE A 2 -0.98 4.20 0.91
N LEU A 3 -1.88 3.97 -0.04
CA LEU A 3 -3.25 4.46 0.03
C LEU A 3 -4.14 3.28 0.41
N CYS A 4 -4.50 3.21 1.69
CA CYS A 4 -5.46 2.23 2.18
C CYS A 4 -6.86 2.81 2.03
N LEU A 5 -7.63 2.31 1.07
CA LEU A 5 -8.99 2.73 0.79
C LEU A 5 -9.95 1.82 1.58
N LEU A 6 -10.45 2.30 2.71
CA LEU A 6 -11.65 1.77 3.33
C LEU A 6 -12.83 2.46 2.65
N VAL A 7 -13.58 1.75 1.82
CA VAL A 7 -14.81 2.28 1.20
C VAL A 7 -15.94 2.21 2.24
N PRO A 8 -16.45 3.34 2.77
CA PRO A 8 -17.61 3.31 3.65
C PRO A 8 -18.86 3.23 2.78
N TYR A 9 -19.53 2.07 2.76
CA TYR A 9 -20.92 2.00 2.31
C TYR A 9 -21.82 2.56 3.41
N GLY A 10 -22.58 3.60 3.07
CA GLY A 10 -23.54 4.24 3.97
C GLY A 10 -24.82 3.41 4.15
N VAL A 11 -25.18 3.23 5.42
CA VAL A 11 -26.51 2.98 6.01
C VAL A 11 -27.21 1.66 5.62
N GLY A 12 -26.87 0.66 6.42
CA GLY A 12 -27.66 -0.54 6.70
C GLY A 12 -26.93 -1.28 7.81
N ARG A 13 -27.28 -1.02 9.07
CA ARG A 13 -26.62 -1.65 10.22
C ARG A 13 -27.08 -3.11 10.28
N SER A 14 -26.42 -3.98 9.52
CA SER A 14 -26.53 -5.43 9.64
C SER A 14 -25.74 -5.87 10.87
N GLU A 15 -26.28 -6.83 11.62
CA GLU A 15 -25.61 -7.42 12.77
C GLU A 15 -24.24 -8.01 12.37
N GLY A 16 -23.18 -7.56 13.06
CA GLY A 16 -21.79 -7.79 12.68
C GLY A 16 -21.30 -6.79 11.64
N VAL A 17 -20.27 -6.00 11.95
CA VAL A 17 -19.62 -5.12 10.96
C VAL A 17 -19.10 -6.02 9.83
N ALA A 18 -19.74 -5.95 8.67
CA ALA A 18 -19.28 -6.66 7.48
C ALA A 18 -17.82 -6.29 7.23
N ARG A 19 -16.96 -7.31 7.07
CA ARG A 19 -15.52 -7.11 6.84
C ARG A 19 -15.32 -6.27 5.56
N PRO A 20 -14.53 -5.18 5.61
CA PRO A 20 -14.39 -4.28 4.48
C PRO A 20 -13.50 -4.88 3.39
N ASN A 21 -13.80 -4.61 2.12
CA ASN A 21 -12.85 -4.92 1.04
C ASN A 21 -11.62 -3.99 1.13
N ILE A 22 -10.43 -4.54 0.89
CA ILE A 22 -9.17 -3.81 0.91
C ILE A 22 -8.61 -3.76 -0.51
N VAL A 23 -8.43 -2.55 -1.05
CA VAL A 23 -7.78 -2.33 -2.35
C VAL A 23 -6.45 -1.62 -2.11
N PHE A 24 -5.35 -2.29 -2.47
CA PHE A 24 -4.01 -1.76 -2.34
C PHE A 24 -3.51 -1.23 -3.70
N LEU A 25 -3.44 0.09 -3.85
CA LEU A 25 -2.90 0.74 -5.05
C LEU A 25 -1.42 1.03 -4.84
N PHE A 26 -0.56 0.40 -5.65
CA PHE A 26 0.90 0.53 -5.55
C PHE A 26 1.50 1.02 -6.86
N ALA A 27 1.99 2.26 -6.86
CA ALA A 27 2.68 2.85 -8.01
C ALA A 27 4.21 2.66 -7.89
N ASP A 28 4.84 2.24 -8.99
CA ASP A 28 6.32 2.19 -9.11
C ASP A 28 6.85 3.60 -9.44
N ASP A 29 8.01 3.95 -8.89
CA ASP A 29 8.73 5.22 -9.10
C ASP A 29 7.92 6.53 -8.86
N GLN A 30 6.86 6.48 -8.05
CA GLN A 30 6.10 7.69 -7.70
C GLN A 30 6.84 8.55 -6.67
N ARG A 31 7.24 9.76 -7.08
CA ARG A 31 7.82 10.78 -6.18
C ARG A 31 6.75 11.38 -5.25
N ALA A 32 7.14 11.75 -4.04
CA ALA A 32 6.24 12.27 -3.01
C ALA A 32 5.56 13.62 -3.37
N ASP A 33 6.11 14.36 -4.31
CA ASP A 33 5.62 15.68 -4.76
C ASP A 33 4.74 15.59 -6.02
N THR A 34 4.33 14.40 -6.45
CA THR A 34 3.60 14.20 -7.72
C THR A 34 2.07 14.27 -7.61
N ILE A 35 1.53 14.51 -6.42
CA ILE A 35 0.09 14.63 -6.18
C ILE A 35 -0.29 16.09 -6.09
N ALA A 36 -1.27 16.52 -6.87
CA ALA A 36 -1.68 17.92 -6.94
C ALA A 36 -2.19 18.44 -5.58
N ALA A 37 -3.02 17.65 -4.89
CA ALA A 37 -3.47 17.92 -3.53
C ALA A 37 -2.33 18.02 -2.49
N HIS A 38 -1.09 17.71 -2.87
CA HIS A 38 0.09 17.90 -2.03
C HIS A 38 0.84 19.21 -2.26
N GLY A 39 0.31 20.09 -3.11
CA GLY A 39 0.88 21.40 -3.42
C GLY A 39 1.57 21.47 -4.79
N ASN A 40 1.40 20.45 -5.65
CA ASN A 40 1.92 20.48 -7.00
C ASN A 40 0.91 21.16 -7.95
N ASN A 41 1.30 22.30 -8.54
CA ASN A 41 0.44 23.08 -9.44
C ASN A 41 0.62 22.73 -10.93
N ARG A 42 1.50 21.78 -11.27
CA ARG A 42 1.80 21.37 -12.66
C ARG A 42 1.14 20.05 -13.03
N ILE A 43 1.05 19.12 -12.07
CA ILE A 43 0.51 17.78 -12.28
C ILE A 43 -0.96 17.76 -11.89
N GLN A 44 -1.80 17.10 -12.69
CA GLN A 44 -3.23 16.94 -12.43
C GLN A 44 -3.53 15.50 -11.98
N THR A 45 -4.06 15.33 -10.76
CA THR A 45 -4.37 14.02 -10.18
C THR A 45 -5.77 13.95 -9.57
N PRO A 46 -6.84 14.30 -10.30
CA PRO A 46 -8.16 14.52 -9.71
C PRO A 46 -8.69 13.34 -8.89
N ASN A 47 -8.38 12.10 -9.31
CA ASN A 47 -8.74 10.89 -8.57
C ASN A 47 -7.95 10.72 -7.27
N LEU A 48 -6.62 10.90 -7.28
CA LEU A 48 -5.80 10.81 -6.07
C LEU A 48 -6.07 11.98 -5.12
N ASP A 49 -6.38 13.16 -5.66
CA ASP A 49 -6.74 14.34 -4.89
C ASP A 49 -8.05 14.11 -4.13
N ARG A 50 -9.03 13.47 -4.78
CA ARG A 50 -10.28 13.06 -4.12
C ARG A 50 -10.01 12.10 -2.98
N LEU A 51 -9.16 11.09 -3.19
CA LEU A 51 -8.81 10.11 -2.15
C LEU A 51 -8.04 10.75 -0.99
N THR A 52 -7.15 11.68 -1.29
CA THR A 52 -6.42 12.47 -0.28
C THR A 52 -7.38 13.27 0.60
N ARG A 53 -8.41 13.88 0.02
CA ARG A 53 -9.41 14.67 0.77
C ARG A 53 -10.41 13.83 1.56
N GLN A 54 -10.66 12.60 1.12
CA GLN A 54 -11.65 11.70 1.73
C GLN A 54 -11.03 10.74 2.77
N GLY A 55 -9.71 10.69 2.87
CA GLY A 55 -8.99 9.75 3.73
C GLY A 55 -7.84 10.41 4.50
N VAL A 56 -6.87 9.59 4.88
CA VAL A 56 -5.67 10.03 5.59
C VAL A 56 -4.48 9.98 4.64
N SER A 57 -3.71 11.08 4.59
CA SER A 57 -2.48 11.17 3.80
C SER A 57 -1.26 11.28 4.71
N CYS A 58 -0.38 10.28 4.64
CA CYS A 58 0.88 10.24 5.37
C CYS A 58 1.99 10.94 4.59
N ARG A 59 2.21 12.23 4.87
CA ARG A 59 3.19 13.10 4.17
C ARG A 59 4.66 12.82 4.52
N GLN A 60 4.91 12.06 5.58
CA GLN A 60 6.23 11.65 6.04
C GLN A 60 6.37 10.11 5.99
N ASN A 61 5.99 9.51 4.85
CA ASN A 61 6.22 8.09 4.58
C ASN A 61 7.49 7.94 3.74
N TYR A 62 8.35 6.99 4.10
CA TYR A 62 9.66 6.81 3.47
C TYR A 62 9.80 5.39 2.93
N CYS A 63 10.41 5.28 1.75
CA CYS A 63 10.89 4.02 1.21
C CYS A 63 12.34 3.83 1.65
N ALA A 64 12.59 2.89 2.57
CA ALA A 64 13.93 2.67 3.12
C ALA A 64 14.96 2.17 2.07
N GLY A 65 14.50 1.61 0.95
CA GLY A 65 15.37 1.12 -0.13
C GLY A 65 16.18 -0.12 0.27
N SER A 66 17.38 -0.24 -0.32
CA SER A 66 18.36 -1.30 -0.07
C SER A 66 19.71 -0.68 0.36
N TYR A 67 20.84 -1.14 -0.20
CA TYR A 67 22.12 -0.43 -0.11
C TYR A 67 22.11 0.90 -0.89
N SER A 68 21.16 1.05 -1.81
CA SER A 68 20.79 2.33 -2.43
C SER A 68 19.34 2.68 -2.07
N GLY A 69 19.06 3.98 -1.97
CA GLY A 69 17.71 4.47 -1.71
C GLY A 69 16.75 4.10 -2.84
N ALA A 70 15.47 3.92 -2.50
CA ALA A 70 14.37 3.76 -3.45
C ALA A 70 14.55 2.63 -4.49
N VAL A 71 14.90 1.41 -4.05
CA VAL A 71 14.96 0.22 -4.93
C VAL A 71 13.63 -0.54 -4.92
N CYS A 72 13.09 -0.83 -6.12
CA CYS A 72 11.77 -1.45 -6.29
C CYS A 72 11.63 -2.83 -5.62
N VAL A 73 12.61 -3.73 -5.80
CA VAL A 73 12.59 -5.08 -5.19
C VAL A 73 12.60 -4.98 -3.67
N ALA A 74 13.45 -4.11 -3.11
CA ALA A 74 13.53 -3.92 -1.66
C ALA A 74 12.24 -3.33 -1.08
N SER A 75 11.70 -2.28 -1.72
CA SER A 75 10.43 -1.66 -1.36
C SER A 75 9.29 -2.69 -1.31
N ARG A 76 9.15 -3.49 -2.38
CA ARG A 76 8.12 -4.53 -2.50
C ARG A 76 8.32 -5.65 -1.48
N SER A 77 9.55 -6.07 -1.24
CA SER A 77 9.85 -7.09 -0.23
C SER A 77 9.46 -6.63 1.17
N MET A 78 9.78 -5.38 1.53
CA MET A 78 9.42 -4.83 2.83
C MET A 78 7.91 -4.67 2.98
N LEU A 79 7.22 -4.25 1.92
CA LEU A 79 5.77 -4.16 1.90
C LEU A 79 5.11 -5.53 2.10
N MET A 80 5.55 -6.55 1.36
CA MET A 80 4.93 -7.88 1.37
C MET A 80 5.25 -8.64 2.65
N THR A 81 6.48 -8.53 3.18
CA THR A 81 6.90 -9.30 4.37
C THR A 81 6.68 -8.56 5.69
N GLY A 82 6.47 -7.23 5.66
CA GLY A 82 6.47 -6.38 6.84
C GLY A 82 7.83 -6.29 7.56
N ARG A 83 8.92 -6.79 6.94
CA ARG A 83 10.28 -6.79 7.50
C ARG A 83 11.13 -5.74 6.81
N HIS A 84 12.08 -5.15 7.55
CA HIS A 84 13.10 -4.31 6.91
C HIS A 84 13.98 -5.14 5.97
N TRP A 85 14.36 -4.61 4.80
CA TRP A 85 15.12 -5.34 3.77
C TRP A 85 16.41 -6.00 4.29
N MET A 86 17.11 -5.32 5.20
CA MET A 86 18.34 -5.84 5.82
C MET A 86 18.11 -7.01 6.78
N ARG A 87 16.85 -7.31 7.14
CA ARG A 87 16.43 -8.42 8.02
C ARG A 87 15.75 -9.56 7.25
N ILE A 88 15.84 -9.54 5.92
CA ILE A 88 15.41 -10.63 5.06
C ILE A 88 16.67 -11.37 4.65
N ASP A 89 16.75 -12.65 4.99
CA ASP A 89 17.91 -13.50 4.75
C ASP A 89 18.06 -13.77 3.24
N ASP A 90 17.03 -14.37 2.63
CA ASP A 90 16.94 -14.51 1.17
C ASP A 90 16.12 -13.37 0.56
N ARG A 91 16.86 -12.40 0.03
CA ARG A 91 16.31 -11.16 -0.55
C ARG A 91 15.74 -11.33 -1.96
N ARG A 92 15.94 -12.50 -2.57
CA ARG A 92 15.43 -12.84 -3.91
C ARG A 92 14.27 -13.81 -3.84
N ASN A 93 14.17 -14.56 -2.75
CA ASN A 93 13.14 -15.55 -2.55
C ASN A 93 12.57 -15.46 -1.13
N TRP A 94 11.32 -15.04 -1.00
CA TRP A 94 10.67 -14.86 0.30
C TRP A 94 10.07 -16.17 0.86
N ASN A 95 10.45 -17.32 0.30
CA ASN A 95 10.01 -18.63 0.78
C ASN A 95 10.21 -18.78 2.28
N GLY A 96 9.13 -19.15 2.99
CA GLY A 96 9.14 -19.35 4.45
C GLY A 96 8.85 -18.09 5.26
N LEU A 97 8.70 -16.91 4.64
CA LEU A 97 8.14 -15.73 5.29
C LEU A 97 6.65 -15.64 4.99
N GLN A 98 5.84 -15.44 6.02
CA GLN A 98 4.42 -15.15 5.84
C GLN A 98 4.27 -13.76 5.20
N LEU A 99 3.58 -13.71 4.07
CA LEU A 99 3.36 -12.50 3.31
C LEU A 99 2.03 -11.83 3.68
N LEU A 100 1.91 -10.51 3.45
CA LEU A 100 0.71 -9.73 3.66
C LEU A 100 -0.58 -10.38 3.08
N PRO A 101 -0.61 -10.86 1.82
CA PRO A 101 -1.80 -11.54 1.31
C PRO A 101 -2.10 -12.85 2.04
N GLU A 102 -1.09 -13.59 2.51
CA GLU A 102 -1.30 -14.82 3.28
C GLU A 102 -1.88 -14.51 4.66
N VAL A 103 -1.36 -13.49 5.34
CA VAL A 103 -1.92 -13.01 6.61
C VAL A 103 -3.39 -12.61 6.44
N LEU A 104 -3.73 -11.90 5.36
CA LEU A 104 -5.13 -11.57 5.06
C LEU A 104 -5.96 -12.83 4.76
N GLY A 105 -5.40 -13.77 3.98
CA GLY A 105 -6.00 -15.06 3.67
C GLY A 105 -6.38 -15.88 4.91
N ASP A 106 -5.43 -16.01 5.84
CA ASP A 106 -5.60 -16.70 7.12
C ASP A 106 -6.67 -16.02 8.00
N ASN A 107 -6.95 -14.73 7.77
CA ASN A 107 -7.99 -13.95 8.43
C ASN A 107 -9.30 -13.85 7.61
N GLY A 108 -9.46 -14.77 6.65
CA GLY A 108 -10.70 -14.99 5.91
C GLY A 108 -10.97 -13.98 4.81
N TYR A 109 -9.93 -13.36 4.25
CA TYR A 109 -10.01 -12.59 3.00
C TYR A 109 -9.65 -13.47 1.80
N THR A 110 -10.30 -13.25 0.67
CA THR A 110 -9.80 -13.75 -0.61
C THR A 110 -8.85 -12.71 -1.20
N THR A 111 -7.61 -13.10 -1.45
CA THR A 111 -6.58 -12.19 -1.96
C THR A 111 -6.30 -12.41 -3.43
N HIS A 112 -6.12 -11.31 -4.16
CA HIS A 112 -5.76 -11.32 -5.57
C HIS A 112 -4.81 -10.16 -5.87
N ALA A 113 -3.88 -10.36 -6.80
CA ALA A 113 -2.92 -9.35 -7.22
C ALA A 113 -2.90 -9.27 -8.76
N VAL A 114 -2.87 -8.03 -9.27
CA VAL A 114 -2.76 -7.73 -10.71
C VAL A 114 -1.64 -6.73 -10.90
N GLY A 115 -0.65 -7.09 -11.72
CA GLY A 115 0.51 -6.25 -12.02
C GLY A 115 1.84 -6.94 -11.72
N LYS A 116 2.86 -6.12 -11.48
CA LYS A 116 4.20 -6.53 -11.02
C LYS A 116 4.21 -6.67 -9.50
#